data_AF-A0A8I1V1F1-F1
#
_entry.id   AF-A0A8I1V1F1-F1
#
_cell.length_a   1.000
_cell.length_b   1.000
_cell.length_c   1.000
_cell.angle_alpha   90.00
_cell.angle_beta   90.00
_cell.angle_gamma   90.00
#
_symmetry.space_group_name_H-M   'P 1'
#
loop_
_entity.id
_entity.type
_entity.pdbx_description
1 polymer ?
#
loop_
_entity_poly.entity_id
_entity_poly.type
_entity_poly.pdbx_seq_one_letter_code
_entity_poly.pdbx_strand_id
1 'polypeptide(L)'
;MADDRLRLLLYRGTGGDTVPLSEYLDQHRRGEADWTPYLGMVALDLTVGGESLWPSRVGMGDLARWTLQMGSASDRLRRGEPALVRIAVDDAPVGGFFLMRPDTDVVRISVVDVTDPDMAYRYPVDHQGMPVTDVYECVEAAAAEATDQDPTEADLPRFRDIPFPRERLIEDLAGEARRGRELYDELGVNFYVELY
;
A
#
# COMPACT_ATOMS: atom_id res chain seq x y z
N MET A 1 2.78 -18.37 13.15
CA MET A 1 2.29 -18.03 11.81
C MET A 1 3.46 -17.35 11.12
N ALA A 2 4.22 -18.10 10.32
CA ALA A 2 5.62 -17.74 10.00
C ALA A 2 5.79 -16.96 8.69
N ASP A 3 4.74 -16.88 7.85
CA ASP A 3 4.87 -16.38 6.47
C ASP A 3 4.07 -15.10 6.18
N ASP A 4 3.39 -14.52 7.18
CA ASP A 4 2.65 -13.27 7.02
C ASP A 4 3.63 -12.13 6.73
N ARG A 5 3.36 -11.39 5.66
CA ARG A 5 4.19 -10.25 5.25
C ARG A 5 3.45 -9.26 4.37
N LEU A 6 3.89 -8.01 4.48
CA LEU A 6 3.58 -6.94 3.55
C LEU A 6 4.89 -6.35 3.03
N ARG A 7 5.10 -6.34 1.71
CA ARG A 7 6.31 -5.80 1.08
C ARG A 7 5.98 -5.06 -0.21
N LEU A 8 6.66 -3.93 -0.45
CA LEU A 8 6.65 -3.29 -1.75
C LEU A 8 7.63 -4.02 -2.68
N LEU A 9 7.21 -4.16 -3.94
CA LEU A 9 8.01 -4.76 -4.98
C LEU A 9 8.24 -3.75 -6.11
N LEU A 10 9.42 -3.80 -6.68
CA LEU A 10 9.84 -2.99 -7.82
C LEU A 10 9.77 -3.82 -9.09
N TYR A 11 9.25 -3.24 -10.17
CA TYR A 11 9.25 -3.91 -11.47
C TYR A 11 10.64 -3.90 -12.10
N ARG A 12 11.13 -5.09 -12.48
CA ARG A 12 12.37 -5.28 -13.23
C ARG A 12 12.04 -5.35 -14.72
N GLY A 13 12.19 -4.23 -15.41
CA GLY A 13 11.89 -4.12 -16.84
C GLY A 13 10.40 -4.19 -17.16
N THR A 14 10.05 -4.53 -18.41
CA THR A 14 8.67 -4.52 -18.93
C THR A 14 7.95 -5.87 -18.82
N GLY A 15 8.61 -6.91 -18.31
CA GLY A 15 8.13 -8.30 -18.33
C GLY A 15 7.19 -8.69 -17.17
N GLY A 16 6.96 -7.80 -16.20
CA GLY A 16 6.16 -8.11 -15.01
C GLY A 16 6.92 -8.83 -13.88
N ASP A 17 8.22 -9.08 -14.08
CA ASP A 17 9.11 -9.55 -13.01
C ASP A 17 9.20 -8.48 -11.93
N THR A 18 9.08 -8.91 -10.67
CA THR A 18 9.11 -8.01 -9.51
C THR A 18 10.17 -8.46 -8.52
N VAL A 19 10.82 -7.48 -7.89
CA VAL A 19 11.88 -7.69 -6.89
C VAL A 19 11.51 -6.93 -5.63
N PRO A 20 11.58 -7.54 -4.43
CA PRO A 20 11.35 -6.82 -3.19
C PRO A 20 12.24 -5.58 -3.08
N LEU A 21 11.66 -4.48 -2.59
CA LEU A 21 12.37 -3.22 -2.41
C LEU A 21 13.67 -3.39 -1.58
N SER A 22 13.61 -4.21 -0.52
CA SER A 22 14.79 -4.54 0.29
C SER A 22 15.88 -5.25 -0.50
N GLU A 23 15.50 -6.17 -1.39
CA GLU A 23 16.45 -6.94 -2.19
C GLU A 23 17.14 -6.05 -3.22
N TYR A 24 16.41 -5.15 -3.88
CA TYR A 24 17.02 -4.17 -4.78
C TYR A 24 18.02 -3.28 -4.05
N LEU A 25 17.66 -2.75 -2.87
CA LEU A 25 18.58 -1.94 -2.07
C LEU A 25 19.86 -2.70 -1.71
N ASP A 26 19.74 -3.97 -1.33
CA ASP A 26 20.89 -4.81 -1.02
C ASP A 26 21.75 -5.10 -2.26
N GLN A 27 21.15 -5.33 -3.42
CA GLN A 27 21.86 -5.45 -4.70
C GLN A 27 22.58 -4.14 -5.06
N HIS A 28 21.91 -2.99 -4.88
CA HIS A 28 22.45 -1.67 -5.20
C HIS A 28 23.67 -1.34 -4.34
N ARG A 29 23.57 -1.51 -3.01
CA ARG A 29 24.68 -1.24 -2.08
C ARG A 29 25.90 -2.13 -2.32
N ARG A 30 25.70 -3.34 -2.86
CA ARG A 30 26.78 -4.25 -3.27
C ARG A 30 27.36 -3.97 -4.66
N GLY A 31 26.78 -3.03 -5.42
CA GLY A 31 27.17 -2.74 -6.80
C GLY A 31 26.76 -3.85 -7.78
N GLU A 32 25.78 -4.68 -7.42
CA GLU A 32 25.30 -5.82 -8.20
C GLU A 32 24.03 -5.49 -9.02
N ALA A 33 23.35 -4.38 -8.71
CA ALA A 33 22.17 -3.95 -9.44
C ALA A 33 22.55 -3.49 -10.86
N ASP A 34 22.15 -4.26 -11.88
CA ASP A 34 22.36 -3.95 -13.31
C ASP A 34 21.20 -3.18 -13.95
N TRP A 35 20.29 -2.65 -13.12
CA TRP A 35 19.05 -2.02 -13.55
C TRP A 35 18.62 -0.90 -12.60
N THR A 36 17.75 -0.02 -13.10
CA THR A 36 17.15 1.08 -12.33
C THR A 36 15.63 0.93 -12.33
N PRO A 37 14.97 0.94 -11.15
CA PRO A 37 13.52 0.80 -11.06
C PRO A 37 12.82 2.05 -11.59
N TYR A 38 11.64 1.84 -12.20
CA TYR A 38 10.70 2.92 -12.42
C TYR A 38 9.90 3.16 -11.13
N LEU A 39 10.04 4.34 -10.54
CA LEU A 39 9.43 4.66 -9.23
C LEU A 39 7.93 4.99 -9.30
N GLY A 40 7.40 5.29 -10.49
CA GLY A 40 5.99 5.63 -10.69
C GLY A 40 5.04 4.43 -10.67
N MET A 41 5.57 3.20 -10.51
CA MET A 41 4.76 1.99 -10.41
C MET A 41 5.46 0.97 -9.51
N VAL A 42 4.81 0.59 -8.41
CA VAL A 42 5.21 -0.52 -7.54
C VAL A 42 4.15 -1.61 -7.53
N ALA A 43 4.52 -2.80 -7.07
CA ALA A 43 3.56 -3.84 -6.73
C ALA A 43 3.60 -4.11 -5.22
N LEU A 44 2.65 -4.91 -4.75
CA LEU A 44 2.54 -5.32 -3.34
C LEU A 44 2.58 -6.85 -3.25
N ASP A 45 3.42 -7.37 -2.35
CA ASP A 45 3.29 -8.73 -1.82
C ASP A 45 2.61 -8.63 -0.46
N LEU A 46 1.31 -8.93 -0.45
CA LEU A 46 0.53 -9.14 0.77
C LEU A 46 0.26 -10.64 0.90
N THR A 47 0.99 -11.29 1.80
CA THR A 47 0.85 -12.72 2.10
C THR A 47 0.26 -12.88 3.50
N VAL A 48 -0.80 -13.68 3.63
CA VAL A 48 -1.44 -14.02 4.90
C VAL A 48 -1.71 -15.52 4.95
N GLY A 49 -1.32 -16.19 6.03
CA GLY A 49 -1.46 -17.64 6.16
C GLY A 49 -0.64 -18.44 5.15
N GLY A 50 0.37 -17.81 4.51
CA GLY A 50 1.15 -18.40 3.42
C GLY A 50 0.54 -18.22 2.02
N GLU A 51 -0.62 -17.57 1.91
CA GLU A 51 -1.28 -17.29 0.63
C GLU A 51 -1.12 -15.83 0.21
N SER A 52 -0.77 -15.60 -1.05
CA SER A 52 -0.65 -14.27 -1.65
C SER A 52 -2.04 -13.74 -1.97
N LEU A 53 -2.51 -12.75 -1.20
CA LEU A 53 -3.81 -12.11 -1.38
C LEU A 53 -3.77 -10.99 -2.43
N TRP A 54 -2.61 -10.40 -2.62
CA TRP A 54 -2.36 -9.43 -3.69
C TRP A 54 -1.33 -10.01 -4.67
N PRO A 55 -1.67 -10.25 -5.94
CA PRO A 55 -0.70 -10.76 -6.90
C PRO A 55 0.36 -9.69 -7.22
N SER A 56 1.63 -10.07 -7.23
CA SER A 56 2.76 -9.17 -7.53
C SER A 56 2.73 -8.53 -8.92
N ARG A 57 1.86 -9.01 -9.82
CA ARG A 57 1.64 -8.40 -11.14
C ARG A 57 0.71 -7.19 -11.12
N VAL A 58 -0.05 -6.97 -10.04
CA VAL A 58 -1.02 -5.88 -9.94
C VAL A 58 -0.30 -4.63 -9.46
N GLY A 59 -0.22 -3.65 -10.37
CA GLY A 59 0.40 -2.35 -10.11
C GLY A 59 -0.40 -1.54 -9.10
N MET A 60 0.34 -0.83 -8.25
CA MET A 60 -0.19 -0.07 -7.12
C MET A 60 0.02 1.43 -7.28
N GLY A 61 0.73 1.85 -8.32
CA GLY A 61 1.07 3.25 -8.58
C GLY A 61 2.37 3.70 -7.94
N ASP A 62 2.49 5.01 -7.73
CA ASP A 62 3.75 5.69 -7.39
C ASP A 62 4.31 5.35 -5.99
N LEU A 63 5.62 5.09 -5.93
CA LEU A 63 6.33 4.73 -4.71
C LEU A 63 6.31 5.83 -3.65
N ALA A 64 6.45 7.11 -4.02
CA ALA A 64 6.51 8.20 -3.04
C ALA A 64 5.20 8.30 -2.26
N ARG A 65 4.07 8.16 -2.96
CA ARG A 65 2.73 8.13 -2.35
C ARG A 65 2.55 6.92 -1.43
N TRP A 66 2.98 5.74 -1.85
CA TRP A 66 2.94 4.55 -0.98
C TRP A 66 3.80 4.72 0.26
N THR A 67 5.02 5.23 0.08
CA THR A 67 5.98 5.48 1.14
C THR A 67 5.41 6.41 2.21
N LEU A 68 4.79 7.51 1.80
CA LEU A 68 4.19 8.47 2.72
C LEU A 68 2.99 7.87 3.48
N GLN A 69 2.07 7.23 2.75
CA GLN A 69 0.86 6.66 3.32
C GLN A 69 1.15 5.49 4.28
N MET A 70 2.08 4.60 3.93
CA MET A 70 2.47 3.48 4.81
C MET A 70 3.09 3.97 6.12
N GLY A 71 3.89 5.04 6.08
CA GLY A 71 4.44 5.66 7.28
C GLY A 71 3.34 6.15 8.23
N SER A 72 2.39 6.93 7.69
CA SER A 72 1.23 7.42 8.46
C SER A 72 0.34 6.28 8.96
N ALA A 73 0.09 5.27 8.13
CA ALA A 73 -0.69 4.10 8.49
C ALA A 73 -0.07 3.33 9.66
N SER A 74 1.26 3.13 9.64
CA SER A 74 1.99 2.52 10.76
C SER A 74 1.81 3.32 12.06
N ASP A 75 1.95 4.65 12.00
CA ASP A 75 1.81 5.52 13.16
C ASP A 75 0.39 5.52 13.75
N ARG A 76 -0.65 5.45 12.90
CA ARG A 76 -2.05 5.33 13.34
C ARG A 76 -2.32 3.98 14.00
N LEU A 77 -1.85 2.87 13.41
CA LEU A 77 -2.03 1.53 13.99
C LEU A 77 -1.31 1.37 15.34
N ARG A 78 -0.15 2.01 15.54
CA ARG A 78 0.52 2.08 16.85
C ARG A 78 -0.35 2.74 17.93
N ARG A 79 -1.15 3.74 17.55
CA ARG A 79 -2.09 4.44 18.44
C ARG A 79 -3.40 3.67 18.64
N GLY A 80 -3.59 2.55 17.95
CA GLY A 80 -4.84 1.78 17.98
C GLY A 80 -5.95 2.44 17.15
N GLU A 81 -5.59 3.29 16.19
CA GLU A 81 -6.54 3.96 15.31
C GLU A 81 -6.62 3.25 13.95
N PRO A 82 -7.78 3.25 13.27
CA PRO A 82 -7.89 2.76 11.89
C PRO A 82 -6.94 3.51 10.95
N ALA A 83 -6.35 2.79 10.01
CA ALA A 83 -5.43 3.33 9.01
C ALA A 83 -5.92 3.04 7.59
N LEU A 84 -5.61 3.97 6.68
CA LEU A 84 -5.91 3.86 5.26
C LEU A 84 -4.64 3.96 4.42
N VAL A 85 -4.61 3.19 3.33
CA VAL A 85 -3.67 3.40 2.22
C VAL A 85 -4.44 3.31 0.90
N ARG A 86 -4.39 4.36 0.09
CA ARG A 86 -4.97 4.38 -1.26
C ARG A 86 -4.02 3.70 -2.25
N ILE A 87 -4.59 2.87 -3.12
CA ILE A 87 -3.93 2.35 -4.31
C ILE A 87 -3.73 3.52 -5.27
N ALA A 88 -2.47 3.91 -5.50
CA ALA A 88 -2.06 5.14 -6.19
C ALA A 88 -2.17 5.06 -7.73
N VAL A 89 -3.20 4.38 -8.24
CA VAL A 89 -3.54 4.28 -9.66
C VAL A 89 -4.60 5.34 -9.96
N ASP A 90 -4.28 6.30 -10.84
CA ASP A 90 -5.09 7.51 -11.04
C ASP A 90 -5.94 7.49 -12.33
N ASP A 91 -5.84 6.45 -13.15
CA ASP A 91 -6.57 6.31 -14.42
C ASP A 91 -7.92 5.58 -14.29
N ALA A 92 -8.30 5.19 -13.07
CA ALA A 92 -9.57 4.56 -12.78
C ALA A 92 -10.59 5.55 -12.18
N PRO A 93 -11.90 5.43 -12.50
CA PRO A 93 -12.97 6.22 -11.87
C PRO A 93 -13.32 5.75 -10.45
N VAL A 94 -12.58 4.78 -9.92
CA VAL A 94 -12.78 4.15 -8.61
C VAL A 94 -11.49 4.24 -7.83
N GLY A 95 -11.56 4.75 -6.59
CA GLY A 95 -10.44 4.75 -5.66
C GLY A 95 -10.45 3.48 -4.82
N GLY A 96 -9.43 2.64 -4.98
CA GLY A 96 -9.24 1.46 -4.13
C GLY A 96 -8.45 1.81 -2.87
N PHE A 97 -8.95 1.44 -1.70
CA PHE A 97 -8.33 1.72 -0.41
C PHE A 97 -8.13 0.45 0.40
N PHE A 98 -6.93 0.25 0.93
CA PHE A 98 -6.73 -0.66 2.06
C PHE A 98 -7.25 0.00 3.32
N LEU A 99 -8.26 -0.61 3.92
CA LEU A 99 -8.77 -0.25 5.23
C LEU A 99 -8.26 -1.23 6.27
N MET A 100 -7.50 -0.71 7.23
CA MET A 100 -6.82 -1.47 8.28
C MET A 100 -7.43 -1.10 9.64
N ARG A 101 -8.23 -2.00 10.21
CA ARG A 101 -8.88 -1.79 11.51
C ARG A 101 -8.15 -2.57 12.61
N PRO A 102 -7.51 -1.90 13.57
CA PRO A 102 -6.84 -2.60 14.66
C PRO A 102 -7.85 -3.22 15.64
N ASP A 103 -7.58 -4.45 16.04
CA ASP A 103 -8.13 -5.14 17.21
C ASP A 103 -6.97 -5.32 18.22
N THR A 104 -7.15 -6.15 19.26
CA THR A 104 -6.17 -6.36 20.33
C THR A 104 -4.81 -6.79 19.77
N ASP A 105 -4.75 -7.96 19.12
CA ASP A 105 -3.52 -8.58 18.61
C ASP A 105 -3.45 -8.68 17.08
N VAL A 106 -4.53 -8.32 16.40
CA VAL A 106 -4.66 -8.41 14.94
C VAL A 106 -5.12 -7.09 14.34
N VAL A 107 -4.82 -6.88 13.08
CA VAL A 107 -5.41 -5.85 12.24
C VAL A 107 -6.24 -6.55 11.17
N ARG A 108 -7.50 -6.16 11.02
CA ARG A 108 -8.36 -6.63 9.92
C ARG A 108 -8.14 -5.73 8.72
N ILE A 109 -7.75 -6.33 7.60
CA ILE A 109 -7.47 -5.63 6.34
C ILE A 109 -8.60 -5.92 5.35
N SER A 110 -9.15 -4.87 4.77
CA SER A 110 -10.15 -4.93 3.70
C SER A 110 -9.71 -4.04 2.53
N VAL A 111 -10.11 -4.41 1.32
CA VAL A 111 -10.01 -3.52 0.14
C VAL A 111 -11.39 -2.93 -0.10
N VAL A 112 -11.48 -1.61 -0.07
CA VAL A 112 -12.72 -0.84 -0.17
C VAL A 112 -12.65 0.03 -1.42
N ASP A 113 -13.66 -0.09 -2.27
CA ASP A 113 -13.79 0.74 -3.47
C ASP A 113 -14.67 1.95 -3.17
N VAL A 114 -14.16 3.13 -3.49
CA VAL A 114 -14.86 4.40 -3.39
C VAL A 114 -15.15 4.92 -4.79
N THR A 115 -16.44 5.08 -5.11
CA THR A 115 -16.92 5.57 -6.41
C THR A 115 -17.32 7.04 -6.39
N ASP A 116 -17.33 7.69 -5.22
CA ASP A 116 -17.58 9.12 -5.11
C ASP A 116 -16.42 9.88 -5.79
N PRO A 117 -16.66 10.63 -6.88
CA PRO A 117 -15.59 11.28 -7.65
C PRO A 117 -14.82 12.34 -6.83
N ASP A 118 -15.43 12.93 -5.80
CA ASP A 118 -14.76 13.92 -4.96
C ASP A 118 -13.77 13.26 -3.98
N MET A 119 -13.91 11.95 -3.74
CA MET A 119 -13.12 11.18 -2.77
C MET A 119 -12.24 10.10 -3.43
N ALA A 120 -12.65 9.56 -4.58
CA ALA A 120 -11.97 8.46 -5.29
C ALA A 120 -10.51 8.78 -5.64
N TYR A 121 -10.20 10.06 -5.90
CA TYR A 121 -8.86 10.55 -6.22
C TYR A 121 -8.09 11.08 -5.01
N ARG A 122 -8.75 11.24 -3.86
CA ARG A 122 -8.13 11.84 -2.68
C ARG A 122 -7.30 10.84 -1.91
N TYR A 123 -6.12 11.27 -1.50
CA TYR A 123 -5.26 10.49 -0.62
C TYR A 123 -5.72 10.60 0.85
N PRO A 124 -5.56 9.53 1.67
CA PRO A 124 -5.99 9.52 3.07
C PRO A 124 -5.12 10.39 3.96
N VAL A 125 -4.02 10.95 3.45
CA VAL A 125 -3.10 11.79 4.20
C VAL A 125 -2.77 13.05 3.40
N ASP A 126 -2.44 14.13 4.09
CA ASP A 126 -1.91 15.35 3.48
C ASP A 126 -0.38 15.28 3.28
N HIS A 127 0.20 16.36 2.76
CA HIS A 127 1.64 16.48 2.51
C HIS A 127 2.51 16.38 3.77
N GLN A 128 1.92 16.53 4.96
CA GLN A 128 2.59 16.37 6.26
C GLN A 128 2.42 14.95 6.82
N GLY A 129 1.66 14.08 6.14
CA GLY A 129 1.30 12.76 6.61
C GLY A 129 0.16 12.77 7.63
N MET A 130 -0.55 13.89 7.80
CA MET A 130 -1.70 14.00 8.69
C MET A 130 -2.95 13.43 8.02
N PRO A 131 -3.84 12.75 8.75
CA PRO A 131 -5.02 12.11 8.17
C PRO A 131 -5.99 13.17 7.60
N VAL A 132 -6.56 12.86 6.42
CA VAL A 132 -7.64 13.64 5.82
C VAL A 132 -8.97 13.03 6.28
N THR A 133 -9.59 13.63 7.30
CA THR A 133 -10.77 13.10 8.00
C THR A 133 -11.91 12.70 7.06
N ASP A 134 -12.26 13.56 6.10
CA ASP A 134 -13.36 13.30 5.16
C ASP A 134 -13.14 12.02 4.33
N VAL A 135 -11.89 11.70 3.99
CA VAL A 135 -11.54 10.46 3.27
C VAL A 135 -11.75 9.25 4.17
N TYR A 136 -11.34 9.35 5.44
CA TYR A 136 -11.57 8.28 6.41
C TYR A 136 -13.06 8.01 6.63
N GLU A 137 -13.86 9.06 6.82
CA GLU A 137 -15.30 8.94 7.01
C GLU A 137 -15.98 8.34 5.77
N CYS A 138 -15.60 8.77 4.57
CA CYS A 138 -16.12 8.23 3.31
C CYS A 138 -15.80 6.73 3.15
N VAL A 139 -14.54 6.33 3.36
CA VAL A 139 -14.12 4.93 3.21
C VAL A 139 -14.77 4.03 4.26
N GLU A 140 -14.90 4.49 5.50
CA GLU A 140 -15.60 3.76 6.57
C GLU A 140 -17.09 3.56 6.23
N ALA A 141 -17.76 4.58 5.70
CA ALA A 141 -19.15 4.47 5.23
C ALA A 141 -19.29 3.48 4.07
N ALA A 142 -18.42 3.58 3.05
CA ALA A 142 -18.41 2.65 1.92
C ALA A 142 -18.17 1.20 2.38
N ALA A 143 -17.27 0.98 3.35
CA ALA A 143 -17.00 -0.33 3.91
C ALA A 143 -18.20 -0.91 4.70
N ALA A 144 -19.04 -0.07 5.28
CA ALA A 144 -20.25 -0.49 5.98
C ALA A 144 -21.38 -0.92 5.02
N GLU A 145 -21.43 -0.30 3.83
CA GLU A 145 -22.42 -0.58 2.79
C GLU A 145 -22.03 -1.71 1.84
N ALA A 146 -20.73 -2.03 1.76
CA ALA A 146 -20.22 -3.10 0.91
C ALA A 146 -20.88 -4.46 1.26
N THR A 147 -21.57 -5.05 0.29
CA THR A 147 -22.13 -6.41 0.36
C THR A 147 -21.24 -7.40 -0.38
N ASP A 148 -21.30 -8.68 -0.02
CA ASP A 148 -20.45 -9.75 -0.57
C ASP A 148 -20.79 -10.14 -2.03
N GLN A 149 -21.47 -9.28 -2.82
CA GLN A 149 -21.89 -9.61 -4.19
C GLN A 149 -20.82 -9.30 -5.26
N ASP A 150 -20.79 -10.22 -6.23
CA ASP A 150 -19.71 -10.60 -7.17
C ASP A 150 -19.33 -9.57 -8.27
N PRO A 151 -18.13 -9.76 -8.88
CA PRO A 151 -17.30 -8.72 -9.50
C PRO A 151 -17.67 -8.35 -10.95
N THR A 152 -17.32 -7.12 -11.33
CA THR A 152 -17.10 -6.73 -12.73
C THR A 152 -15.67 -7.11 -13.16
N GLU A 153 -15.56 -7.68 -14.35
CA GLU A 153 -14.48 -8.51 -14.92
C GLU A 153 -13.04 -7.96 -15.00
N ALA A 154 -12.68 -6.83 -14.36
CA ALA A 154 -11.35 -6.22 -14.49
C ALA A 154 -10.74 -5.66 -13.19
N ASP A 155 -11.44 -5.76 -12.06
CA ASP A 155 -11.11 -4.95 -10.88
C ASP A 155 -10.04 -5.59 -9.98
N LEU A 156 -9.28 -4.73 -9.29
CA LEU A 156 -8.26 -5.03 -8.30
C LEU A 156 -8.65 -6.19 -7.35
N PRO A 157 -7.69 -6.98 -6.80
CA PRO A 157 -8.00 -8.01 -5.82
C PRO A 157 -8.84 -7.44 -4.66
N ARG A 158 -10.01 -8.04 -4.41
CA ARG A 158 -10.89 -7.66 -3.29
C ARG A 158 -10.87 -8.75 -2.24
N PHE A 159 -10.76 -8.33 -0.99
CA PHE A 159 -10.93 -9.18 0.18
C PHE A 159 -11.39 -8.34 1.36
N ARG A 160 -12.00 -9.00 2.35
CA ARG A 160 -12.62 -8.35 3.49
C ARG A 160 -12.18 -9.01 4.79
N ASP A 161 -11.88 -8.17 5.77
CA ASP A 161 -11.63 -8.55 7.16
C ASP A 161 -10.56 -9.64 7.34
N ILE A 162 -9.55 -9.61 6.47
CA ILE A 162 -8.41 -10.53 6.54
C ILE A 162 -7.59 -10.22 7.80
N PRO A 163 -7.39 -11.18 8.70
CA PRO A 163 -6.61 -10.96 9.91
C PRO A 163 -5.11 -10.96 9.59
N PHE A 164 -4.40 -9.94 10.07
CA PHE A 164 -2.94 -9.84 10.00
C PHE A 164 -2.37 -9.56 11.40
N PRO A 165 -1.27 -10.20 11.84
CA PRO A 165 -0.68 -9.93 13.15
C PRO A 165 -0.30 -8.45 13.31
N ARG A 166 -0.85 -7.79 14.33
CA ARG A 166 -0.80 -6.31 14.46
C ARG A 166 0.62 -5.76 14.47
N GLU A 167 1.47 -6.27 15.36
CA GLU A 167 2.85 -5.81 15.50
C GLU A 167 3.63 -6.01 14.20
N ARG A 168 3.41 -7.14 13.51
CA ARG A 168 4.07 -7.41 12.24
C ARG A 168 3.64 -6.45 11.14
N LEU A 169 2.34 -6.14 11.04
CA LEU A 169 1.86 -5.17 10.05
C LEU A 169 2.45 -3.79 10.28
N ILE A 170 2.50 -3.35 11.55
CA ILE A 170 3.10 -2.07 11.94
C ILE A 170 4.57 -2.01 11.53
N GLU A 171 5.33 -3.09 11.79
CA GLU A 171 6.74 -3.22 11.42
C GLU A 171 6.94 -3.22 9.91
N ASP A 172 6.14 -3.99 9.17
CA ASP A 172 6.23 -4.09 7.71
C ASP A 172 5.93 -2.72 7.07
N LEU A 173 4.85 -2.05 7.47
CA LEU A 173 4.49 -0.70 6.97
C LEU A 173 5.60 0.33 7.25
N ALA A 174 6.14 0.36 8.47
CA ALA A 174 7.24 1.27 8.81
C ALA A 174 8.54 0.91 8.08
N GLY A 175 8.81 -0.38 7.91
CA GLY A 175 9.98 -0.89 7.21
C GLY A 175 9.97 -0.51 5.74
N GLU A 176 8.85 -0.74 5.06
CA GLU A 176 8.66 -0.38 3.65
C GLU A 176 8.67 1.13 3.44
N ALA A 177 8.03 1.91 4.32
CA ALA A 177 8.10 3.38 4.26
C ALA A 177 9.54 3.91 4.43
N ARG A 178 10.35 3.30 5.30
CA ARG A 178 11.75 3.69 5.45
C ARG A 178 12.57 3.32 4.22
N ARG A 179 12.41 2.09 3.70
CA ARG A 179 13.11 1.62 2.49
C ARG A 179 12.72 2.42 1.25
N GLY A 180 11.46 2.87 1.17
CA GLY A 180 10.99 3.74 0.10
C GLY A 180 11.79 5.03 0.06
N ARG A 181 11.93 5.71 1.20
CA ARG A 181 12.77 6.92 1.31
C ARG A 181 14.23 6.65 1.00
N GLU A 182 14.78 5.57 1.55
CA GLU A 182 16.16 5.14 1.29
C GLU A 182 16.42 4.93 -0.21
N LEU A 183 15.48 4.35 -0.95
CA LEU A 183 15.63 4.18 -2.40
C LEU A 183 15.73 5.51 -3.15
N TYR A 184 14.93 6.52 -2.77
CA TYR A 184 15.05 7.85 -3.37
C TYR A 184 16.43 8.46 -3.08
N ASP A 185 16.93 8.31 -1.85
CA ASP A 185 18.24 8.81 -1.45
C ASP A 185 19.39 8.12 -2.22
N GLU A 186 19.37 6.78 -2.31
CA GLU A 186 20.39 5.98 -3.03
C GLU A 186 20.40 6.28 -4.54
N LEU A 187 19.23 6.53 -5.14
CA LEU A 187 19.12 6.90 -6.55
C LEU A 187 19.43 8.38 -6.82
N GLY A 188 19.62 9.20 -5.78
CA GLY A 188 19.83 10.63 -5.91
C GLY A 188 18.63 11.38 -6.52
N VAL A 189 17.43 10.85 -6.34
CA VAL A 189 16.18 11.42 -6.84
C VAL A 189 15.47 12.15 -5.71
N ASN A 190 14.98 13.37 -5.97
CA ASN A 190 14.22 14.10 -4.96
C ASN A 190 12.94 13.34 -4.57
N PHE A 191 12.76 13.08 -3.28
CA PHE A 191 11.50 12.60 -2.74
C PHE A 191 10.45 13.72 -2.83
N TYR A 192 9.64 13.69 -3.88
CA TYR A 192 8.53 14.61 -4.09
C TYR A 192 7.23 13.81 -4.07
N VAL A 193 6.25 14.29 -3.30
CA VAL A 193 4.91 13.68 -3.22
C VAL A 193 3.90 14.68 -3.73
N GLU A 194 3.18 14.30 -4.78
CA GLU A 194 2.01 15.02 -5.24
C GLU A 194 0.75 14.30 -4.76
N LEU A 195 0.00 14.95 -3.88
CA LEU A 195 -1.27 14.46 -3.35
C LEU A 195 -2.36 15.37 -3.89
N TYR A 196 -3.35 14.77 -4.54
CA TYR A 196 -4.56 15.43 -5.01
C TYR A 196 -5.73 15.08 -4.09
#